data_AF-A0A3D3LP16-F1
#
_entry.id   AF-A0A3D3LP16-F1
#
_cell.length_a   1.000
_cell.length_b   1.000
_cell.length_c   1.000
_cell.angle_alpha   90.00
_cell.angle_beta   90.00
_cell.angle_gamma   90.00
#
_symmetry.space_group_name_H-M   'P 1'
#
loop_
_entity.id
_entity.type
_entity.pdbx_description
1 polymer ?
#
loop_
_entity_poly.entity_id
_entity_poly.type
_entity_poly.pdbx_seq_one_letter_code
_entity_poly.pdbx_strand_id
1 'polypeptide(L)'
;VDDKINAKAADAGVDISVISDLFKAKYHEDMSLLGVAAPDIEPHATGHVGEMIEMIERLIASGHAYEAEGHVLFEVAKDPEYGALSGRNREDMIDGARVEVAPYKRDAADFVLWKPSPEDLPGWDSPWGRGRPGWHIECS
;
A
#
# COMPACT_ATOMS: atom_id res chain seq x y z
N VAL A 1 2.59 7.87 -1.07
CA VAL A 1 1.23 8.34 -0.72
C VAL A 1 0.79 7.47 0.44
N ASP A 2 0.34 8.05 1.55
CA ASP A 2 0.05 7.25 2.76
C ASP A 2 -0.98 7.97 3.63
N ASP A 3 -1.73 7.22 4.44
CA ASP A 3 -2.78 7.80 5.29
C ASP A 3 -2.23 8.80 6.31
N LYS A 4 -1.00 8.61 6.82
CA LYS A 4 -0.36 9.59 7.72
C LYS A 4 0.05 10.87 7.01
N ILE A 5 0.54 10.75 5.77
CA ILE A 5 0.89 11.91 4.94
C ILE A 5 -0.39 12.69 4.59
N ASN A 6 -1.45 11.98 4.19
CA ASN A 6 -2.75 12.58 3.87
C ASN A 6 -3.32 13.34 5.08
N ALA A 7 -3.33 12.73 6.26
CA ALA A 7 -3.80 13.37 7.48
C ALA A 7 -2.98 14.63 7.81
N LYS A 8 -1.64 14.54 7.73
CA LYS A 8 -0.76 15.67 8.01
C LYS A 8 -0.92 16.83 7.02
N ALA A 9 -1.14 16.50 5.75
CA ALA A 9 -1.37 17.48 4.69
C ALA A 9 -2.73 18.18 4.87
N ALA A 10 -3.77 17.42 5.20
CA ALA A 10 -5.09 17.97 5.51
C ALA A 10 -5.06 18.90 6.74
N ASP A 11 -4.41 18.50 7.83
CA ASP A 11 -4.24 19.33 9.03
C ASP A 11 -3.50 20.65 8.73
N ALA A 12 -2.57 20.62 7.78
CA ALA A 12 -1.78 21.78 7.37
C ALA A 12 -2.43 22.59 6.24
N GLY A 13 -3.51 22.11 5.62
CA GLY A 13 -4.17 22.76 4.48
C GLY A 13 -3.27 22.87 3.24
N VAL A 14 -2.41 21.87 3.00
CA VAL A 14 -1.46 21.84 1.88
C VAL A 14 -1.57 20.53 1.10
N ASP A 15 -1.03 20.49 -0.12
CA ASP A 15 -0.89 19.26 -0.89
C ASP A 15 0.05 18.26 -0.21
N ILE A 16 -0.19 16.97 -0.43
CA ILE A 16 0.65 15.89 0.12
C ILE A 16 2.12 16.01 -0.30
N SER A 17 2.39 16.58 -1.49
CA SER A 17 3.74 16.81 -2.00
C SER A 17 4.53 17.76 -1.11
N VAL A 18 3.89 18.78 -0.52
CA VAL A 18 4.54 19.73 0.38
C VAL A 18 5.09 19.02 1.61
N ILE A 19 4.31 18.11 2.21
CA ILE A 19 4.74 17.31 3.36
C ILE A 19 5.82 16.32 2.94
N SER A 20 5.59 15.57 1.87
CA SER A 20 6.52 14.53 1.41
C SER A 20 7.87 15.10 0.98
N ASP A 21 7.90 16.20 0.21
CA ASP A 21 9.15 16.81 -0.27
C ASP A 21 9.96 17.42 0.89
N LEU A 22 9.27 18.01 1.88
CA LEU A 22 9.92 18.53 3.08
C LEU A 22 10.65 17.43 3.86
N PHE A 23 9.99 16.29 4.09
CA PHE A 23 10.58 15.20 4.86
C PHE A 23 11.59 14.39 4.04
N LYS A 24 11.40 14.29 2.72
CA LYS A 24 12.39 13.72 1.80
C LYS A 24 13.70 14.50 1.84
N ALA A 25 13.64 15.83 1.73
CA ALA A 25 14.83 16.67 1.80
C ALA A 25 15.57 16.54 3.14
N LYS A 26 14.84 16.50 4.27
CA LYS A 26 15.44 16.24 5.59
C LYS A 26 16.08 14.88 5.69
N TYR A 27 15.41 13.83 5.19
CA TYR A 27 15.95 12.48 5.17
C TYR A 27 17.27 12.42 4.38
N HIS A 28 17.34 13.04 3.20
CA HIS A 28 18.59 13.11 2.43
C HIS A 28 19.71 13.86 3.15
N GLU A 29 19.38 14.97 3.80
CA GLU A 29 20.34 15.72 4.63
C GLU A 29 20.89 14.84 5.77
N ASP A 30 20.01 14.20 6.54
CA ASP A 30 20.37 13.34 7.66
C ASP A 30 21.21 12.13 7.20
N MET A 31 20.82 11.47 6.12
CA MET A 31 21.56 10.33 5.56
C MET A 31 22.95 10.74 5.08
N SER A 32 23.06 11.91 4.42
CA SER A 32 24.34 12.46 4.00
C SER A 32 25.26 12.79 5.19
N LEU A 33 24.71 13.30 6.30
CA LEU A 33 25.47 13.59 7.52
C LEU A 33 26.00 12.31 8.18
N LEU A 34 25.29 11.20 8.04
CA LEU A 34 25.73 9.86 8.48
C LEU A 34 26.73 9.19 7.53
N GLY A 35 27.06 9.82 6.39
CA GLY A 35 27.96 9.26 5.38
C GLY A 35 27.33 8.14 4.55
N VAL A 36 25.99 8.05 4.51
CA VAL A 36 25.27 7.08 3.68
C VAL A 36 25.25 7.60 2.24
N ALA A 37 25.60 6.74 1.28
CA ALA A 37 25.53 7.08 -0.14
C ALA A 37 24.07 7.18 -0.60
N ALA A 38 23.80 8.10 -1.53
CA ALA A 38 22.50 8.17 -2.19
C ALA A 38 22.20 6.88 -2.97
N PRO A 39 20.94 6.44 -3.04
CA PRO A 39 20.56 5.31 -3.87
C PRO A 39 20.74 5.65 -5.36
N ASP A 40 21.00 4.62 -6.18
CA ASP A 40 21.06 4.79 -7.64
C ASP A 40 19.70 5.22 -8.24
N ILE A 41 18.61 4.73 -7.63
CA ILE A 41 17.23 5.01 -8.02
C ILE A 41 16.38 5.17 -6.75
N GLU A 42 15.57 6.23 -6.71
CA GLU A 42 14.63 6.50 -5.64
C GLU A 42 13.21 6.64 -6.23
N PRO A 43 12.51 5.52 -6.50
CA PRO A 43 11.19 5.57 -7.10
C PRO A 43 10.16 6.10 -6.09
N HIS A 44 9.21 6.89 -6.58
CA HIS A 44 8.08 7.35 -5.78
C HIS A 44 6.84 6.53 -6.12
N ALA A 45 6.13 6.02 -5.10
CA ALA A 45 4.88 5.27 -5.31
C ALA A 45 3.87 6.01 -6.21
N THR A 46 3.75 7.32 -6.07
CA THR A 46 2.85 8.16 -6.89
C THR A 46 3.22 8.19 -8.37
N GLY A 47 4.48 7.87 -8.71
CA GLY A 47 4.97 7.77 -10.08
C GLY A 47 4.79 6.40 -10.72
N HIS A 48 4.43 5.36 -9.94
CA HIS A 48 4.36 3.97 -10.39
C HIS A 48 2.97 3.33 -10.22
N VAL A 49 1.92 4.15 -10.09
CA VAL A 49 0.56 3.66 -9.87
C VAL A 49 0.07 2.82 -11.06
N GLY A 50 0.53 3.13 -12.28
CA GLY A 50 0.23 2.36 -13.48
C GLY A 50 0.74 0.92 -13.37
N GLU A 51 2.02 0.72 -13.04
CA GLU A 51 2.59 -0.62 -12.86
C GLU A 51 1.91 -1.39 -11.71
N MET A 52 1.53 -0.70 -10.63
CA MET A 52 0.77 -1.32 -9.54
C MET A 52 -0.60 -1.82 -10.01
N ILE A 53 -1.35 -1.01 -10.78
CA ILE A 53 -2.64 -1.44 -11.34
C ILE A 53 -2.45 -2.68 -12.22
N GLU A 54 -1.46 -2.67 -13.12
CA GLU A 54 -1.18 -3.82 -13.98
C GLU A 54 -0.82 -5.08 -13.17
N MET A 55 -0.07 -4.93 -12.08
CA MET A 55 0.25 -6.06 -11.19
C MET A 55 -1.00 -6.62 -10.51
N ILE A 56 -1.88 -5.73 -10.03
CA ILE A 56 -3.13 -6.13 -9.40
C ILE A 56 -4.04 -6.86 -10.39
N GLU A 57 -4.14 -6.38 -11.64
CA GLU A 57 -4.88 -7.08 -12.70
C GLU A 57 -4.35 -8.49 -12.93
N ARG A 58 -3.02 -8.69 -12.95
CA ARG A 58 -2.41 -10.02 -13.05
C ARG A 58 -2.72 -10.91 -11.85
N LEU A 59 -2.74 -10.36 -10.64
CA LEU A 59 -3.09 -11.09 -9.42
C LEU A 59 -4.56 -11.54 -9.42
N ILE A 60 -5.47 -10.68 -9.89
CA ILE A 60 -6.88 -11.06 -10.07
C ILE A 60 -7.00 -12.14 -11.14
N ALA A 61 -6.36 -11.96 -12.30
CA ALA A 61 -6.44 -12.91 -13.41
C ALA A 61 -5.90 -14.30 -13.04
N SER A 62 -4.91 -14.37 -12.15
CA SER A 62 -4.33 -15.62 -11.63
C SER A 62 -5.07 -16.19 -10.41
N GLY A 63 -6.11 -15.51 -9.92
CA GLY A 63 -6.92 -15.98 -8.79
C GLY A 63 -6.30 -15.79 -7.41
N HIS A 64 -5.31 -14.90 -7.27
CA HIS A 64 -4.65 -14.55 -6.00
C HIS A 64 -5.17 -13.23 -5.40
N ALA A 65 -6.03 -12.52 -6.12
CA ALA A 65 -6.68 -11.32 -5.63
C ALA A 65 -8.16 -11.30 -6.02
N TYR A 66 -8.95 -10.54 -5.26
CA TYR A 66 -10.37 -10.36 -5.52
C TYR A 66 -10.80 -8.92 -5.25
N GLU A 67 -11.80 -8.47 -6.00
CA GLU A 67 -12.49 -7.22 -5.76
C GLU A 67 -13.62 -7.42 -4.73
N ALA A 68 -13.76 -6.47 -3.81
CA ALA A 68 -14.89 -6.38 -2.88
C ALA A 68 -15.14 -4.92 -2.50
N GLU A 69 -16.37 -4.43 -2.70
CA GLU A 69 -16.78 -3.06 -2.32
C GLU A 69 -15.82 -1.97 -2.83
N GLY A 70 -15.35 -2.07 -4.09
CA GLY A 70 -14.39 -1.14 -4.70
C GLY A 70 -12.95 -1.26 -4.19
N HIS A 71 -12.69 -2.17 -3.24
CA HIS A 71 -11.33 -2.55 -2.85
C HIS A 71 -10.86 -3.72 -3.72
N VAL A 72 -9.54 -3.85 -3.85
CA VAL A 72 -8.92 -5.09 -4.28
C VAL A 72 -8.05 -5.63 -3.15
N LEU A 73 -8.20 -6.91 -2.85
CA LEU A 73 -7.49 -7.59 -1.78
C LEU A 73 -6.68 -8.76 -2.33
N PHE A 74 -5.51 -8.98 -1.74
CA PHE A 74 -4.76 -10.21 -1.91
C PHE A 74 -5.37 -11.30 -1.02
N GLU A 75 -5.68 -12.46 -1.61
CA GLU A 75 -6.23 -13.61 -0.90
C GLU A 75 -5.08 -14.46 -0.34
N VAL A 76 -4.72 -14.25 0.92
CA VAL A 76 -3.56 -14.90 1.55
C VAL A 76 -3.68 -16.43 1.49
N ALA A 77 -4.90 -16.96 1.56
CA ALA A 77 -5.17 -18.40 1.47
C ALA A 77 -4.75 -19.03 0.12
N LYS A 78 -4.54 -18.23 -0.93
CA LYS A 78 -4.13 -18.70 -2.25
C LYS A 78 -2.63 -18.78 -2.44
N ASP A 79 -1.85 -18.23 -1.51
CA ASP A 79 -0.41 -18.36 -1.49
C ASP A 79 0.01 -19.45 -0.49
N PRO A 80 0.38 -20.65 -0.96
CA PRO A 80 0.78 -21.75 -0.08
C PRO A 80 2.14 -21.52 0.61
N GLU A 81 2.94 -20.57 0.12
CA GLU A 81 4.25 -20.22 0.70
C GLU A 81 4.16 -18.97 1.60
N TYR A 82 2.96 -18.43 1.82
CA TYR A 82 2.78 -17.24 2.64
C TYR A 82 3.29 -17.47 4.07
N GLY A 83 4.20 -16.59 4.50
CA GLY A 83 4.90 -16.72 5.78
C GLY A 83 6.31 -17.34 5.69
N ALA A 84 6.75 -17.81 4.52
CA ALA A 84 8.08 -18.39 4.34
C ALA A 84 9.21 -17.45 4.79
N LEU A 85 9.10 -16.15 4.54
CA LEU A 85 10.10 -15.16 4.97
C LEU A 85 10.13 -14.98 6.50
N SER A 86 8.96 -14.96 7.16
CA SER A 86 8.85 -14.72 8.60
C SER A 86 8.99 -16.00 9.44
N GLY A 87 8.87 -17.17 8.81
CA GLY A 87 8.84 -18.47 9.47
C GLY A 87 7.58 -18.71 10.31
N ARG A 88 6.51 -17.93 10.11
CA ARG A 88 5.26 -18.04 10.85
C ARG A 88 4.20 -18.75 10.02
N ASN A 89 3.46 -19.65 10.67
CA ASN A 89 2.29 -20.26 10.05
C ASN A 89 1.09 -19.31 10.14
N ARG A 90 0.16 -19.44 9.18
CA ARG A 90 -1.05 -18.61 9.09
C ARG A 90 -1.88 -18.61 10.37
N GLU A 91 -1.98 -19.76 11.03
CA GLU A 91 -2.74 -19.93 12.29
C GLU A 91 -2.16 -19.06 13.41
N ASP A 92 -0.82 -19.00 13.55
CA ASP A 92 -0.15 -18.17 14.57
C ASP A 92 -0.33 -16.66 14.32
N MET A 93 -0.55 -16.26 13.06
CA MET A 93 -0.75 -14.86 12.69
C MET A 93 -2.17 -14.36 12.98
N ILE A 94 -3.17 -15.25 12.90
CA ILE A 94 -4.58 -14.92 13.15
C ILE A 94 -4.83 -14.74 14.66
N ASP A 95 -4.23 -15.57 15.52
CA ASP A 95 -4.42 -15.50 16.99
C ASP A 95 -3.90 -14.21 17.63
N GLY A 96 -2.96 -13.51 16.98
CA GLY A 96 -2.46 -12.20 17.42
C GLY A 96 -3.31 -11.01 16.96
N ALA A 97 -4.15 -11.20 15.93
CA ALA A 97 -4.91 -10.13 15.29
C ALA A 97 -6.25 -9.93 16.01
N ARG A 98 -6.24 -9.24 17.15
CA ARG A 98 -7.46 -8.75 17.84
C ARG A 98 -8.11 -7.57 17.10
N VAL A 99 -8.40 -7.73 15.82
CA VAL A 99 -9.02 -6.67 15.01
C VAL A 99 -10.26 -7.24 14.32
N GLU A 100 -11.35 -6.48 14.39
CA GLU A 100 -12.58 -6.78 13.69
C GLU A 100 -12.29 -6.87 12.18
N VAL A 101 -12.61 -8.01 11.57
CA VAL A 101 -12.39 -8.23 10.14
C VAL A 101 -13.30 -7.29 9.38
N ALA A 102 -12.71 -6.42 8.56
CA ALA A 102 -13.51 -5.52 7.73
C ALA A 102 -14.46 -6.35 6.83
N PRO A 103 -15.73 -5.95 6.68
CA PRO A 103 -16.78 -6.78 6.09
C PRO A 103 -16.50 -7.20 4.64
N TYR A 104 -15.70 -6.43 3.92
CA TYR A 104 -15.28 -6.72 2.55
C TYR A 104 -14.17 -7.79 2.45
N LYS A 105 -13.60 -8.26 3.56
CA LYS A 105 -12.58 -9.31 3.57
C LYS A 105 -13.19 -10.69 3.69
N ARG A 106 -12.72 -11.62 2.86
CA ARG A 106 -13.02 -13.06 2.99
C ARG A 106 -12.28 -13.68 4.18
N ASP A 107 -11.07 -13.22 4.44
CA ASP A 107 -10.23 -13.67 5.56
C ASP A 107 -9.59 -12.49 6.29
N ALA A 108 -9.36 -12.64 7.60
CA ALA A 108 -8.72 -11.62 8.43
C ALA A 108 -7.30 -11.25 7.95
N ALA A 109 -6.57 -12.24 7.40
CA ALA A 109 -5.22 -12.10 6.92
C ALA A 109 -5.12 -11.38 5.56
N ASP A 110 -6.21 -11.35 4.78
CA ASP A 110 -6.23 -10.69 3.47
C ASP A 110 -5.89 -9.21 3.61
N PHE A 111 -5.07 -8.69 2.70
CA PHE A 111 -4.61 -7.31 2.76
C PHE A 111 -4.93 -6.56 1.48
N VAL A 112 -5.07 -5.25 1.65
CA VAL A 112 -5.47 -4.33 0.58
C VAL A 112 -4.34 -4.17 -0.43
N LEU A 113 -4.66 -4.37 -1.71
CA LEU A 113 -3.85 -3.98 -2.86
C LEU A 113 -4.32 -2.64 -3.44
N TRP A 114 -5.64 -2.40 -3.43
CA TRP A 114 -6.26 -1.15 -3.87
C TRP A 114 -7.40 -0.77 -2.93
N LYS A 115 -7.51 0.51 -2.54
CA LYS A 115 -8.63 1.02 -1.74
C LYS A 115 -9.30 2.24 -2.40
N PRO A 116 -10.63 2.37 -2.31
CA PRO A 116 -11.34 3.56 -2.75
C PRO A 116 -10.76 4.84 -2.12
N SER A 117 -10.76 5.92 -2.88
CA SER A 117 -10.30 7.23 -2.40
C SER A 117 -11.35 8.30 -2.70
N PRO A 118 -11.82 9.04 -1.69
CA PRO A 118 -12.74 10.15 -1.89
C PRO A 118 -12.05 11.34 -2.59
N GLU A 119 -12.83 12.30 -3.07
CA GLU A 119 -12.34 13.43 -3.88
C GLU A 119 -11.36 14.34 -3.14
N ASP A 120 -11.49 14.44 -1.81
CA ASP A 120 -10.65 15.24 -0.93
C ASP A 120 -9.30 14.56 -0.62
N LEU A 121 -9.11 13.31 -1.04
CA LEU A 121 -7.87 12.57 -0.89
C LEU A 121 -7.22 12.27 -2.25
N PRO A 122 -5.88 12.12 -2.28
CA PRO A 122 -5.19 11.67 -3.49
C PRO A 122 -5.78 10.35 -4.00
N GLY A 123 -5.97 10.27 -5.31
CA GLY A 123 -6.53 9.09 -5.95
C GLY A 123 -6.25 9.08 -7.45
N TRP A 124 -6.30 7.89 -8.01
CA TRP A 124 -6.05 7.59 -9.42
C TRP A 124 -7.20 6.74 -9.96
N ASP A 125 -7.43 6.84 -11.26
CA ASP A 125 -8.44 6.01 -11.93
C ASP A 125 -7.89 4.60 -12.13
N SER A 126 -8.75 3.60 -11.96
CA SER A 126 -8.43 2.20 -12.14
C SER A 126 -9.67 1.43 -12.62
N PRO A 127 -9.53 0.17 -13.06
CA PRO A 127 -10.67 -0.68 -13.42
C PRO A 127 -11.69 -0.86 -12.29
N TRP A 128 -11.28 -0.69 -11.03
CA TRP A 128 -12.10 -0.85 -9.82
C TRP A 128 -12.62 0.49 -9.29
N GLY A 129 -12.50 1.56 -10.10
CA GLY A 129 -12.87 2.92 -9.74
C GLY A 129 -11.71 3.71 -9.12
N ARG A 130 -12.03 4.96 -8.76
CA ARG A 130 -11.06 5.90 -8.19
C ARG A 130 -10.56 5.41 -6.83
N GLY A 131 -9.25 5.27 -6.69
CA GLY A 131 -8.65 4.76 -5.47
C GLY A 131 -7.17 5.07 -5.33
N ARG A 132 -6.53 4.37 -4.40
CA ARG A 132 -5.11 4.50 -4.11
C ARG A 132 -4.51 3.13 -3.75
N PRO A 133 -3.22 2.91 -4.00
CA PRO A 133 -2.58 1.64 -3.71
C PRO A 133 -2.62 1.32 -2.21
N GLY A 134 -2.65 0.03 -1.90
CA GLY A 134 -2.36 -0.48 -0.57
C GLY A 134 -0.85 -0.44 -0.29
N TRP A 135 -0.46 -0.52 0.97
CA TRP A 135 0.94 -0.35 1.36
C TRP A 135 1.89 -1.35 0.67
N HIS A 136 1.54 -2.63 0.65
CA HIS A 136 2.48 -3.68 0.22
C HIS A 136 2.71 -3.74 -1.30
N ILE A 137 1.75 -3.28 -2.11
CA ILE A 137 1.89 -3.34 -3.58
C ILE A 137 2.88 -2.31 -4.11
N GLU A 138 3.21 -1.27 -3.35
CA GLU A 138 4.13 -0.21 -3.77
C GLU A 138 5.58 -0.72 -3.92
N CYS A 139 5.95 -1.79 -3.23
CA CYS A 139 7.31 -2.33 -3.17
C CYS A 139 7.47 -3.70 -3.84
N SER A 140 6.39 -4.25 -4.41
CA SER A 140 6.39 -5.57 -5.06
C SER A 140 6.84 -5.47 -6.52
#